data_AF-A0A3D3EM35-F1
#
_entry.id   AF-A0A3D3EM35-F1
#
_cell.length_a   1.000
_cell.length_b   1.000
_cell.length_c   1.000
_cell.angle_alpha   90.00
_cell.angle_beta   90.00
_cell.angle_gamma   90.00
#
_symmetry.space_group_name_H-M   'P 1'
#
loop_
_entity.id
_entity.type
_entity.pdbx_description
1 polymer ?
#
loop_
_entity_poly.entity_id
_entity_poly.type
_entity_poly.pdbx_seq_one_letter_code
_entity_poly.pdbx_strand_id
1 'polypeptide(L)'
;MQEQEVKIPSHIAIILDGNGRWAKKRNMPRNYGHTQGSKTVEKICEDAYKIGVKYLTVYAFSTENWKRPKDEVDAIMKLLRSYLQTSKKTAKKNNMRVR
;
A
#
# COMPACT_ATOMS: atom_id res chain seq x y z
N MET A 1 -32.79 -15.85 -10.87
CA MET A 1 -31.32 -16.03 -10.86
C MET A 1 -30.91 -16.09 -9.40
N GLN A 2 -30.27 -17.17 -8.94
CA GLN A 2 -29.72 -17.20 -7.58
C GLN A 2 -28.52 -16.26 -7.55
N GLU A 3 -28.60 -15.20 -6.73
CA GLU A 3 -27.44 -14.35 -6.45
C GLU A 3 -26.40 -15.22 -5.74
N GLN A 4 -25.24 -15.40 -6.37
CA GLN A 4 -24.12 -16.05 -5.71
C GLN A 4 -23.63 -15.10 -4.60
N GLU A 5 -23.76 -15.55 -3.35
CA GLU A 5 -23.25 -14.83 -2.19
C GLU A 5 -21.72 -14.70 -2.31
N VAL A 6 -21.23 -13.47 -2.47
CA VAL A 6 -19.81 -13.20 -2.61
C VAL A 6 -19.13 -13.39 -1.26
N LYS A 7 -18.39 -14.48 -1.10
CA LYS A 7 -17.61 -14.74 0.11
C LYS A 7 -16.43 -13.77 0.22
N ILE A 8 -16.46 -12.92 1.24
CA ILE A 8 -15.37 -11.99 1.52
C ILE A 8 -14.22 -12.71 2.25
N PRO A 9 -12.97 -12.64 1.75
CA PRO A 9 -11.84 -13.23 2.44
C PRO A 9 -11.56 -12.51 3.76
N SER A 10 -11.25 -13.28 4.81
CA SER A 10 -10.87 -12.69 6.10
C SER A 10 -9.49 -12.01 6.06
N HIS A 11 -8.60 -12.44 5.17
CA HIS A 11 -7.25 -11.89 5.06
C HIS A 11 -6.83 -11.77 3.59
N ILE A 12 -6.33 -10.59 3.21
CA ILE A 12 -5.70 -10.32 1.91
C ILE A 12 -4.24 -9.90 2.12
N ALA A 13 -3.33 -10.48 1.34
CA ALA A 13 -1.94 -10.03 1.25
C ALA A 13 -1.65 -9.48 -0.15
N ILE A 14 -1.02 -8.30 -0.23
CA ILE A 14 -0.75 -7.60 -1.49
C ILE A 14 0.75 -7.30 -1.61
N ILE A 15 1.32 -7.66 -2.75
CA ILE A 15 2.66 -7.20 -3.15
C ILE A 15 2.50 -5.95 -4.02
N LEU A 16 3.05 -4.82 -3.56
CA LEU A 16 2.97 -3.54 -4.27
C LEU A 16 4.04 -3.44 -5.36
N ASP A 17 3.83 -4.13 -6.46
CA ASP A 17 4.74 -4.08 -7.60
C ASP A 17 4.26 -3.07 -8.68
N GLY A 18 5.18 -2.60 -9.50
CA GLY A 18 4.88 -1.82 -10.70
C GLY A 18 5.08 -0.31 -10.58
N ASN A 19 5.31 0.23 -9.37
CA ASN A 19 5.47 1.68 -9.15
C ASN A 19 6.51 2.33 -10.08
N GLY A 20 7.72 1.75 -10.17
CA GLY A 20 8.77 2.27 -11.06
C GLY A 20 8.43 2.14 -12.55
N ARG A 21 7.78 1.04 -12.96
CA ARG A 21 7.31 0.83 -14.35
C ARG A 21 6.21 1.82 -14.72
N TRP A 22 5.28 2.08 -13.79
CA TRP A 22 4.19 3.04 -13.97
C TRP A 22 4.72 4.46 -14.16
N ALA A 23 5.73 4.87 -13.38
CA ALA A 23 6.38 6.17 -13.53
C ALA A 23 7.14 6.30 -14.86
N LYS A 24 7.91 5.26 -15.23
CA LYS A 24 8.65 5.24 -16.50
C LYS A 24 7.74 5.38 -17.72
N LYS A 25 6.58 4.71 -17.73
CA LYS A 25 5.56 4.85 -18.80
C LYS A 25 4.99 6.26 -18.95
N ARG A 26 5.21 7.14 -17.97
CA ARG A 26 4.73 8.53 -17.94
C ARG A 26 5.87 9.55 -18.02
N ASN A 27 7.08 9.11 -18.34
CA ASN A 27 8.29 9.92 -18.34
C ASN A 27 8.53 10.64 -16.99
N MET A 28 8.12 10.00 -15.89
CA MET A 28 8.26 10.52 -14.53
C MET A 28 9.38 9.80 -13.76
N PRO A 29 10.04 10.47 -12.79
CA PRO A 29 10.99 9.83 -11.90
C PRO A 29 10.38 8.66 -11.12
N ARG A 30 11.16 7.61 -10.82
CA ARG A 30 10.68 6.42 -10.08
C ARG A 30 10.00 6.78 -8.74
N ASN A 31 10.54 7.75 -8.02
CA ASN A 31 9.99 8.25 -6.76
C ASN A 31 8.55 8.74 -6.91
N TYR A 32 8.18 9.31 -8.05
CA TYR A 32 6.81 9.73 -8.32
C TYR A 32 5.85 8.52 -8.34
N GLY A 33 6.29 7.40 -8.90
CA GLY A 33 5.53 6.14 -8.87
C GLY A 33 5.31 5.63 -7.44
N HIS A 34 6.33 5.71 -6.58
CA HIS A 34 6.20 5.32 -5.17
C HIS A 34 5.21 6.22 -4.41
N THR A 35 5.22 7.53 -4.65
CA THR A 35 4.25 8.47 -4.09
C THR A 35 2.82 8.11 -4.50
N GLN A 36 2.59 7.77 -5.77
CA GLN A 36 1.27 7.34 -6.24
C GLN A 36 0.87 6.00 -5.63
N GLY A 37 1.81 5.06 -5.53
CA GLY A 37 1.62 3.78 -4.84
C GLY A 37 1.11 3.98 -3.41
N SER A 38 1.71 4.90 -2.64
CA SER A 38 1.26 5.23 -1.28
C SER A 38 -0.21 5.65 -1.23
N LYS A 39 -0.64 6.54 -2.13
CA LYS A 39 -2.05 6.97 -2.23
C LYS A 39 -2.98 5.83 -2.60
N THR A 40 -2.53 4.94 -3.50
CA THR A 40 -3.28 3.73 -3.85
C THR A 40 -3.47 2.81 -2.66
N VAL A 41 -2.46 2.62 -1.80
CA VAL A 41 -2.60 1.80 -0.59
C VAL A 41 -3.62 2.41 0.37
N GLU A 42 -3.61 3.73 0.58
CA GLU A 42 -4.60 4.41 1.42
C GLU A 42 -6.03 4.09 0.97
N LYS A 43 -6.28 4.15 -0.35
CA LYS A 43 -7.58 3.78 -0.92
C LYS A 43 -7.91 2.29 -0.71
N ILE A 44 -6.96 1.39 -0.96
CA ILE A 44 -7.15 -0.05 -0.75
C ILE A 44 -7.51 -0.34 0.72
N CYS A 45 -6.87 0.32 1.68
CA CYS A 45 -7.18 0.16 3.10
C CYS A 45 -8.63 0.57 3.41
N GLU A 46 -9.10 1.68 2.83
CA GLU A 46 -10.48 2.14 3.00
C GLU A 46 -11.48 1.18 2.34
N ASP A 47 -11.20 0.72 1.13
CA ASP A 47 -12.06 -0.21 0.39
C ASP A 47 -12.13 -1.56 1.12
N ALA A 48 -10.99 -2.09 1.58
CA ALA A 48 -10.91 -3.34 2.36
C ALA A 48 -11.75 -3.26 3.66
N TYR A 49 -11.70 -2.12 4.34
CA TYR A 49 -12.53 -1.87 5.52
C TYR A 49 -14.02 -1.89 5.17
N LYS A 50 -14.43 -1.16 4.12
CA LYS A 50 -15.84 -1.07 3.68
C LYS A 50 -16.44 -2.42 3.29
N ILE A 51 -15.65 -3.28 2.65
CA ILE A 51 -16.12 -4.62 2.22
C ILE A 51 -16.01 -5.68 3.33
N GLY A 52 -15.48 -5.35 4.51
CA GLY A 52 -15.44 -6.24 5.67
C GLY A 52 -14.23 -7.19 5.74
N VAL A 53 -13.13 -6.88 5.05
CA VAL A 53 -11.87 -7.64 5.20
C VAL A 53 -11.30 -7.40 6.59
N LYS A 54 -10.97 -8.47 7.32
CA LYS A 54 -10.48 -8.39 8.71
C LYS A 54 -8.99 -8.08 8.80
N TYR A 55 -8.19 -8.55 7.84
CA TYR A 55 -6.75 -8.37 7.81
C TYR A 55 -6.27 -8.00 6.41
N LEU A 56 -5.44 -6.95 6.33
CA LEU A 56 -4.76 -6.54 5.11
C LEU A 56 -3.26 -6.48 5.38
N THR A 57 -2.48 -7.28 4.66
CA THR A 57 -1.01 -7.25 4.71
C THR A 57 -0.48 -6.68 3.41
N VAL A 58 0.43 -5.73 3.51
CA VAL A 58 0.98 -5.05 2.34
C VAL A 58 2.50 -5.18 2.36
N TYR A 59 3.07 -5.71 1.28
CA TYR A 59 4.51 -5.87 1.15
C TYR A 59 5.15 -4.57 0.67
N ALA A 60 5.44 -3.70 1.63
CA ALA A 60 5.95 -2.35 1.37
C ALA A 60 7.48 -2.31 1.11
N PHE A 61 8.25 -3.21 1.73
CA PHE A 61 9.71 -3.26 1.60
C PHE A 61 10.21 -4.67 1.93
N SER A 62 11.11 -5.22 1.09
CA SER A 62 11.72 -6.54 1.30
C SER A 62 13.14 -6.46 1.87
N THR A 63 13.65 -7.58 2.39
CA THR A 63 15.05 -7.74 2.79
C THR A 63 16.03 -7.53 1.63
N GLU A 64 15.63 -7.88 0.41
CA GLU A 64 16.44 -7.72 -0.80
C GLU A 64 16.47 -6.26 -1.26
N ASN A 65 15.50 -5.43 -0.85
CA ASN A 65 15.48 -4.02 -1.21
C ASN A 65 16.63 -3.22 -0.57
N TRP A 66 17.25 -3.74 0.49
CA TRP A 66 18.48 -3.19 1.05
C TRP A 66 19.68 -3.21 0.10
N LYS A 67 19.65 -4.04 -0.95
CA LYS A 67 20.70 -4.11 -1.97
C LYS A 67 20.62 -2.97 -3.00
N ARG A 68 19.60 -2.10 -2.92
CA ARG A 68 19.43 -0.95 -3.83
C ARG A 68 20.36 0.21 -3.43
N PRO A 69 20.59 1.20 -4.32
CA PRO A 69 21.33 2.40 -3.98
C PRO A 69 20.77 3.10 -2.73
N LYS A 70 21.66 3.61 -1.87
CA LYS A 70 21.31 4.23 -0.58
C LYS A 70 20.25 5.33 -0.73
N ASP A 71 20.40 6.20 -1.71
CA ASP A 71 19.46 7.30 -1.95
C ASP A 71 18.04 6.80 -2.30
N GLU A 72 17.92 5.68 -3.02
CA GLU A 72 16.61 5.06 -3.32
C GLU A 72 16.00 4.48 -2.04
N VAL A 73 16.80 3.79 -1.22
CA VAL A 73 16.33 3.24 0.06
C VAL A 73 15.87 4.36 1.00
N ASP A 74 16.65 5.42 1.14
CA ASP A 74 16.33 6.55 2.01
C ASP A 74 15.05 7.27 1.53
N ALA A 75 14.85 7.41 0.22
CA ALA A 75 13.61 7.95 -0.35
C ALA A 75 12.39 7.05 -0.06
N ILE A 76 12.53 5.73 -0.21
CA ILE A 76 11.45 4.78 0.10
C ILE A 76 11.10 4.81 1.59
N MET A 77 12.11 4.83 2.48
CA MET A 77 11.89 4.89 3.93
C MET A 77 11.24 6.21 4.37
N LYS A 78 11.59 7.33 3.73
CA LYS A 78 10.92 8.62 3.97
C LYS A 78 9.45 8.56 3.57
N LEU A 79 9.12 7.96 2.43
CA LEU A 79 7.74 7.75 1.99
C LEU A 79 6.98 6.83 2.94
N LEU A 80 7.59 5.71 3.37
CA LEU A 80 7.00 4.78 4.32
C LEU A 80 6.67 5.49 5.64
N ARG A 81 7.59 6.32 6.17
CA ARG A 81 7.34 7.11 7.37
C ARG A 81 6.14 8.04 7.20
N SER A 82 6.03 8.74 6.07
CA SER A 82 4.89 9.61 5.77
C SER A 82 3.59 8.82 5.72
N TYR A 83 3.58 7.70 5.01
CA TYR A 83 2.43 6.80 4.88
C TYR A 83 1.97 6.26 6.24
N LEU A 84 2.89 5.84 7.12
CA LEU A 84 2.55 5.34 8.45
C LEU A 84 1.88 6.42 9.31
N GLN A 85 2.28 7.68 9.17
CA GLN A 85 1.64 8.79 9.88
C GLN A 85 0.21 9.02 9.38
N THR A 86 -0.02 9.01 8.06
CA THR A 86 -1.37 9.11 7.49
C THR A 86 -2.23 7.91 7.88
N SER A 87 -1.67 6.70 7.78
CA SER A 87 -2.35 5.44 8.10
C SER A 87 -2.80 5.39 9.57
N LYS A 88 -1.97 5.88 10.50
CA LYS A 88 -2.36 6.01 11.91
C LYS A 88 -3.59 6.91 12.09
N LYS A 89 -3.66 8.04 11.37
CA LYS A 89 -4.82 8.94 11.43
C LYS A 89 -6.08 8.28 10.85
N THR A 90 -5.97 7.65 9.69
CA THR A 90 -7.08 6.92 9.04
C THR A 90 -7.57 5.78 9.93
N ALA A 91 -6.66 5.04 10.55
CA ALA A 91 -7.00 3.93 11.41
C ALA A 91 -7.75 4.38 12.66
N LYS A 92 -7.33 5.49 13.29
CA LYS A 92 -8.07 6.10 14.40
C LYS A 92 -9.48 6.51 14.00
N LYS A 93 -9.67 7.06 12.79
CA LYS A 93 -10.98 7.47 12.27
C LYS A 93 -11.91 6.27 12.01
N ASN A 94 -11.36 5.17 11.50
CA ASN A 94 -12.14 4.03 11.01
C ASN A 94 -12.13 2.82 11.96
N ASN A 95 -11.75 3.02 13.23
CA ASN A 95 -11.59 1.93 14.22
C ASN A 95 -10.73 0.75 13.71
N MET A 96 -9.69 1.05 12.92
CA MET A 96 -8.74 0.07 12.40
C MET A 96 -7.50 0.02 13.29
N ARG A 97 -6.77 -1.09 13.22
CA ARG A 97 -5.48 -1.27 13.91
C ARG A 97 -4.35 -1.38 12.89
N VAL A 98 -3.35 -0.50 12.98
CA VAL A 98 -2.10 -0.58 12.22
C VAL A 98 -1.03 -1.18 13.11
N ARG A 99 -0.18 -2.04 12.54
CA ARG A 99 0.97 -2.68 13.20
C ARG A 99 2.22 -2.48 12.36
#